data_AF-A0A6F9AR38-F1
#
_entry.id   AF-A0A6F9AR38-F1
#
_cell.length_a   1.000
_cell.length_b   1.000
_cell.length_c   1.000
_cell.angle_alpha   90.00
_cell.angle_beta   90.00
_cell.angle_gamma   90.00
#
_symmetry.space_group_name_H-M   'P 1'
#
loop_
_entity.id
_entity.type
_entity.pdbx_description
1 polymer ?
#
loop_
_entity_poly.entity_id
_entity_poly.type
_entity_poly.pdbx_seq_one_letter_code
_entity_poly.pdbx_strand_id
1 'polypeptide(L)' 'MFMLIRDTFSPGESTTGFKERFHAHLNITTRSVPLSIQRVQLFDSAVYYCALRSTSAQETMFNSNQEV' A
#
# COMPACT_ATOMS: atom_id res chain seq x y z
N MET A 1 11.47 -4.79 -10.25
CA MET A 1 10.06 -4.53 -9.90
C MET A 1 10.06 -3.61 -8.69
N PHE A 2 9.52 -2.40 -8.81
CA PHE A 2 9.44 -1.46 -7.69
C PHE A 2 8.02 -1.48 -7.14
N MET A 3 7.86 -1.73 -5.84
CA MET A 3 6.56 -1.73 -5.17
C MET A 3 6.47 -0.50 -4.27
N LEU A 4 5.58 0.43 -4.61
CA LEU A 4 5.26 1.56 -3.73
C LEU A 4 4.35 1.05 -2.61
N ILE A 5 4.94 0.64 -1.50
CA ILE A 5 4.20 0.28 -0.28
C ILE A 5 4.03 1.54 0.56
N ARG A 6 2.78 2.00 0.71
CA ARG A 6 2.38 3.00 1.70
C ARG A 6 1.43 2.30 2.68
N ASP A 7 2.01 1.61 3.66
CA ASP A 7 1.26 1.02 4.77
C ASP A 7 1.33 1.98 5.97
N THR A 8 0.25 2.11 6.74
CA THR A 8 0.27 2.79 8.04
C THR A 8 1.05 1.97 9.09
N PHE A 9 1.17 0.65 8.86
CA PHE A 9 1.76 -0.32 9.80
C PHE A 9 3.23 -0.66 9.51
N SER A 10 3.78 -0.26 8.37
CA SER A 10 5.19 -0.44 8.08
C SER A 10 5.69 0.71 7.20
N PRO A 11 6.68 1.49 7.65
CA PRO A 11 7.38 2.41 6.77
C PRO A 11 8.23 1.57 5.81
N GLY A 12 7.60 1.02 4.77
CA GLY A 12 8.25 0.14 3.80
C GLY A 12 9.55 0.75 3.29
N GLU A 13 10.61 -0.04 3.25
CA GLU A 13 11.89 0.38 2.70
C GLU A 13 11.71 0.54 1.18
N SER A 14 11.56 1.79 0.75
CA SER A 14 11.59 2.19 -0.65
C SER A 14 12.83 3.05 -0.81
N THR A 15 13.57 2.85 -1.90
CA THR A 15 14.74 3.67 -2.25
C THR A 15 14.36 5.15 -2.15
N THR A 16 15.24 5.94 -1.54
CA THR A 16 14.98 7.31 -1.07
C THR A 16 14.35 8.21 -2.13
N GLY A 17 14.75 8.07 -3.39
CA GLY A 17 14.23 8.86 -4.52
C GLY A 17 12.74 8.67 -4.85
N PHE A 18 12.13 7.53 -4.51
CA PHE A 18 10.70 7.30 -4.75
C PHE A 18 9.83 7.85 -3.63
N LYS A 19 10.30 7.81 -2.36
CA LYS A 19 9.54 8.32 -1.21
C LYS A 19 9.27 9.83 -1.29
N GLU A 20 10.19 10.59 -1.92
CA GLU A 20 10.11 12.04 -2.05
C GLU A 20 9.23 12.54 -3.19
N ARG A 21 8.92 11.68 -4.17
CA ARG A 21 8.17 12.05 -5.38
C ARG A 21 6.82 11.37 -5.49
N PHE A 22 6.68 10.16 -4.93
CA PHE A 22 5.46 9.36 -5.01
C PHE A 22 4.70 9.43 -3.70
N HIS A 23 3.57 10.13 -3.70
CA HIS A 23 2.69 10.28 -2.55
C HIS A 23 1.40 9.49 -2.79
N ALA A 24 1.18 8.44 -2.02
CA ALA A 24 -0.11 7.77 -1.94
C ALA A 24 -0.59 7.74 -0.49
N HIS A 25 -1.87 7.99 -0.28
CA HIS A 25 -2.49 7.98 1.04
C HIS A 25 -3.90 7.41 0.96
N LEU A 26 -4.34 6.72 2.00
CA LEU A 26 -5.71 6.24 2.11
C LEU A 26 -6.63 7.40 2.48
N ASN A 27 -7.61 7.69 1.63
CA ASN A 27 -8.75 8.53 1.98
C ASN A 27 -9.90 7.62 2.45
N ILE A 28 -10.09 7.56 3.77
CA ILE A 28 -11.10 6.69 4.40
C ILE A 28 -12.53 7.16 4.05
N THR A 29 -12.76 8.47 3.98
CA THR A 29 -14.07 9.06 3.69
C THR A 29 -14.55 8.69 2.29
N THR A 30 -13.67 8.80 1.30
CA THR A 30 -14.00 8.49 -0.11
C THR A 30 -13.66 7.06 -0.51
N ARG A 31 -13.09 6.26 0.41
CA ARG A 31 -12.59 4.89 0.16
C ARG A 31 -11.68 4.81 -1.08
N SER A 32 -10.75 5.75 -1.20
CA SER A 32 -9.83 5.83 -2.34
C SER A 32 -8.38 5.94 -1.89
N VAL A 33 -7.45 5.62 -2.80
CA VAL A 33 -6.01 5.75 -2.59
C VAL A 33 -5.43 6.62 -3.70
N PRO A 34 -5.56 7.96 -3.63
CA PRO A 34 -4.96 8.85 -4.63
C PRO A 34 -3.44 8.69 -4.65
N LEU A 35 -2.89 8.50 -5.86
CA LEU A 35 -1.45 8.51 -6.12
C LEU A 35 -1.06 9.81 -6.83
N SER A 36 -0.19 10.60 -6.21
CA SER A 36 0.42 11.81 -6.79
C SER A 36 1.91 11.57 -7.03
N ILE A 37 2.36 11.84 -8.24
CA ILE A 37 3.77 11.70 -8.65
C ILE A 37 4.31 13.09 -9.01
N GLN A 38 5.23 13.59 -8.21
CA GLN A 38 5.90 14.86 -8.45
C GLN A 38 7.16 14.67 -9.31
N ARG A 39 7.52 15.69 -10.10
CA ARG A 39 8.75 15.72 -10.92
C ARG A 39 8.91 14.45 -11.75
N VAL A 40 7.89 14.07 -12.52
CA VAL A 40 7.84 12.85 -13.34
C VAL A 40 9.07 12.76 -14.26
N GLN A 41 9.68 11.59 -14.31
CA GLN A 41 10.85 11.27 -15.13
C GLN A 41 10.51 10.20 -16.17
N LEU A 42 11.28 10.13 -17.26
CA LEU A 42 11.07 9.12 -18.31
C LEU A 42 11.08 7.69 -17.74
N PHE A 43 11.95 7.44 -16.75
CA PHE A 43 12.09 6.16 -16.07
C PHE A 43 10.89 5.79 -15.17
N ASP A 44 9.98 6.74 -14.90
CA ASP A 44 8.73 6.47 -14.19
C ASP A 44 7.67 5.83 -15.12
N SER A 45 7.91 5.76 -16.43
CA SER A 45 6.96 5.19 -17.39
C SER A 45 6.77 3.69 -17.14
N ALA A 46 5.62 3.32 -16.55
CA ALA A 46 5.26 1.95 -16.23
C ALA A 46 3.73 1.80 -16.17
N VAL A 47 3.26 0.56 -16.06
CA VAL A 47 1.85 0.28 -15.74
C VAL A 47 1.68 0.24 -14.23
N TYR A 48 0.79 1.09 -13.71
CA TYR A 48 0.51 1.22 -12.29
C TYR A 48 -0.78 0.49 -11.92
N TYR A 49 -0.69 -0.44 -10.97
CA TYR A 49 -1.84 -1.20 -10.47
C TYR A 49 -2.14 -0.83 -9.02
N CYS A 50 -3.42 -0.60 -8.72
CA CYS A 50 -3.90 -0.51 -7.34
C CYS A 50 -4.15 -1.92 -6.80
N ALA A 51 -3.61 -2.23 -5.63
CA ALA A 51 -3.85 -3.50 -4.93
C ALA A 51 -4.29 -3.20 -3.49
N LEU A 52 -5.29 -3.96 -3.02
CA LEU A 52 -5.82 -3.85 -1.66
C LEU A 52 -5.75 -5.22 -0.99
N ARG A 53 -5.26 -5.27 0.25
CA ARG A 53 -5.27 -6.48 1.08
C ARG A 53 -6.28 -6.28 2.21
N SER A 54 -7.36 -7.06 2.20
CA SER A 54 -8.31 -7.08 3.31
C SER A 54 -7.67 -7.72 4.54
N THR A 55 -7.69 -7.04 5.68
CA THR A 55 -7.22 -7.58 6.96
C THR A 55 -8.29 -8.45 7.65
N SER A 56 -9.56 -8.31 7.26
CA SER A 56 -10.71 -9.02 7.86
C SER A 56 -10.85 -10.50 7.48
N ALA A 57 -9.93 -11.06 6.70
CA ALA A 57 -9.95 -12.49 6.34
C ALA A 57 -9.15 -13.39 7.29
N GLN A 58 -8.49 -12.83 8.32
CA GLN A 58 -7.73 -13.62 9.30
C GLN A 58 -8.52 -13.97 10.58
N GLU A 59 -9.69 -13.40 10.80
CA GLU A 59 -10.43 -13.60 12.06
C GLU A 59 -11.24 -14.91 12.11
N THR A 60 -11.48 -15.57 10.96
CA THR A 60 -12.18 -16.86 10.94
C THR A 60 -11.25 -18.08 11.00
N MET A 61 -9.92 -17.90 11.10
CA MET A 61 -8.96 -19.02 11.19
C MET A 61 -8.10 -19.01 12.47
N PHE A 62 -8.44 -18.19 13.47
CA PHE A 62 -7.85 -18.25 14.82
C PHE A 62 -8.90 -18.47 15.92
N ASN A 63 -9.91 -19.29 15.61
CA ASN A 63 -10.79 -19.85 16.64
C ASN A 63 -10.98 -21.34 16.40
N SER A 64 -9.88 -22.10 16.51
CA SER A 64 -9.97 -23.52 16.85
C SER A 64 -9.87 -23.64 18.38
N ASN A 65 -11.02 -23.49 19.02
CA ASN A 65 -11.45 -24.11 20.28
C ASN A 65 -10.39 -24.34 21.37
N GLN A 66 -10.42 -23.48 22.39
CA GLN A 66 -10.22 -23.92 23.76
C GLN A 66 -11.43 -24.78 24.16
N GLU A 67 -11.27 -26.11 24.18
CA GLU A 67 -12.02 -27.08 25.02
C GLU A 67 -11.55 -28.52 24.69
N VAL A 68 -10.56 -29.03 25.44
CA VAL A 68 -10.58 -30.16 26.40
C VAL A 68 -9.22 -30.16 27.10
#